data_AF-A0A4Q6IQA5-F1
#
_entry.id   AF-A0A4Q6IQA5-F1
#
_cell.length_a   1.000
_cell.length_b   1.000
_cell.length_c   1.000
_cell.angle_alpha   90.00
_cell.angle_beta   90.00
_cell.angle_gamma   90.00
#
_symmetry.space_group_name_H-M   'P 1'
#
loop_
_entity.id
_entity.type
_entity.pdbx_description
1 polymer ?
#
loop_
_entity_poly.entity_id
_entity_poly.type
_entity_poly.pdbx_seq_one_letter_code
_entity_poly.pdbx_strand_id
1 'polypeptide(L)'
;MAEPEFTAMGVRIGKGLRSLTRAGQVRISDGRLELLTSYGSEIDSAPVQAVRASKPWFASGARALADLNGKRYSLTLGEHDPAPGEPGPPAARRFIEAVRRAARRDG
;
A
#
# COMPACT_ATOMS: atom_id res chain seq x y z
N MET A 1 -8.31 7.09 18.77
CA MET A 1 -8.00 6.14 17.69
C MET A 1 -8.43 6.79 16.40
N ALA A 2 -7.52 7.13 15.49
CA ALA A 2 -7.89 7.56 14.15
C ALA A 2 -8.22 6.32 13.33
N GLU A 3 -9.40 6.28 12.71
CA GLU A 3 -9.73 5.24 11.75
C GLU A 3 -8.69 5.28 10.61
N PRO A 4 -8.11 4.13 10.23
CA PRO A 4 -7.13 4.10 9.14
C PRO A 4 -7.80 4.51 7.84
N GLU A 5 -7.20 5.48 7.14
CA GLU A 5 -7.71 5.99 5.86
C GLU A 5 -7.65 4.93 4.75
N PHE A 6 -6.76 3.95 4.91
CA PHE A 6 -6.66 2.78 4.06
C PHE A 6 -5.97 1.63 4.79
N THR A 7 -6.49 0.42 4.64
CA THR A 7 -5.82 -0.82 5.08
C THR A 7 -5.97 -1.88 4.01
N ALA A 8 -4.87 -2.54 3.67
CA ALA A 8 -4.86 -3.74 2.83
C ALA A 8 -4.05 -4.83 3.52
N MET A 9 -4.57 -6.05 3.54
CA MET A 9 -3.90 -7.24 4.06
C MET A 9 -3.59 -8.22 2.92
N GLY A 10 -2.81 -9.26 3.19
CA GLY A 10 -2.44 -10.24 2.16
C GLY A 10 -1.54 -9.66 1.07
N VAL A 11 -0.87 -8.53 1.34
CA VAL A 11 -0.07 -7.80 0.36
C VAL A 11 1.28 -8.48 0.19
N ARG A 12 1.63 -8.83 -1.04
CA ARG A 12 3.02 -9.23 -1.33
C ARG A 12 3.86 -7.97 -1.44
N ILE A 13 4.82 -7.82 -0.53
CA ILE A 13 5.74 -6.69 -0.46
C ILE A 13 7.12 -7.18 -0.88
N GLY A 14 7.66 -6.54 -1.92
CA GLY A 14 9.01 -6.77 -2.42
C GLY A 14 9.82 -5.48 -2.45
N LYS A 15 11.15 -5.62 -2.41
CA LYS A 15 12.12 -4.53 -2.56
C LYS A 15 13.19 -4.98 -3.57
N GLY A 16 13.22 -4.33 -4.73
CA GLY A 16 14.05 -4.79 -5.85
C GLY A 16 13.73 -6.23 -6.25
N LEU A 17 14.74 -7.10 -6.31
CA LEU A 17 14.60 -8.54 -6.60
C LEU A 17 14.23 -9.39 -5.37
N ARG A 18 14.19 -8.80 -4.16
CA ARG A 18 13.94 -9.52 -2.91
C ARG A 18 12.46 -9.43 -2.52
N SER A 19 11.84 -10.57 -2.23
CA SER A 19 10.53 -10.60 -1.56
C SER A 19 10.74 -10.44 -0.05
N LEU A 20 10.02 -9.51 0.59
CA LEU A 20 10.08 -9.28 2.03
C LEU A 20 8.98 -10.04 2.76
N THR A 21 7.76 -9.96 2.25
CA THR A 21 6.62 -10.74 2.75
C THR A 21 5.65 -11.04 1.61
N ARG A 22 4.90 -12.14 1.75
CA ARG A 22 3.87 -12.55 0.78
C ARG A 22 2.45 -12.24 1.25
N ALA A 23 2.28 -12.01 2.55
CA ALA A 23 1.00 -11.73 3.20
C ALA A 23 1.15 -10.56 4.18
N GLY A 24 1.91 -9.54 3.76
CA GLY A 24 2.09 -8.31 4.51
C GLY A 24 0.84 -7.47 4.55
N GLN A 25 0.96 -6.31 5.20
CA GLN A 25 -0.12 -5.35 5.32
C GLN A 25 0.38 -3.98 4.89
N VAL A 26 -0.52 -3.17 4.34
CA VAL A 26 -0.26 -1.78 3.99
C VAL A 26 -1.32 -0.95 4.67
N ARG A 27 -0.90 0.01 5.47
CA ARG A 27 -1.79 0.88 6.23
C ARG A 27 -1.45 2.34 5.93
N ILE A 28 -2.48 3.16 5.79
CA ILE A 28 -2.36 4.61 5.78
C ILE A 28 -3.17 5.13 6.96
N SER A 29 -2.50 5.80 7.90
CA SER A 29 -3.14 6.47 9.02
C SER A 29 -2.34 7.69 9.42
N ASP A 30 -3.05 8.75 9.84
CA ASP A 30 -2.43 9.97 10.38
C ASP A 30 -1.38 10.58 9.43
N GLY A 31 -1.70 10.63 8.13
CA GLY A 31 -0.78 11.16 7.12
C GLY A 31 0.48 10.31 6.89
N ARG A 32 0.53 9.07 7.40
CA ARG A 32 1.67 8.16 7.22
C ARG A 32 1.27 6.88 6.51
N LEU A 33 2.15 6.42 5.63
CA LEU A 33 2.12 5.10 5.04
C LEU A 33 3.01 4.16 5.85
N GLU A 34 2.47 3.00 6.19
CA GLU A 34 3.16 1.93 6.91
C GLU A 34 3.12 0.65 6.07
N LEU A 35 4.30 0.07 5.83
CA LEU A 35 4.46 -1.27 5.26
C LEU A 35 4.74 -2.23 6.40
N LEU A 36 3.90 -3.25 6.56
CA LEU A 36 3.97 -4.17 7.68
C LEU A 36 4.14 -5.61 7.19
N THR A 37 4.74 -6.45 8.04
CA THR A 37 4.76 -7.90 7.86
C THR A 37 3.37 -8.49 8.11
N SER A 38 3.21 -9.80 7.91
CA SER A 38 1.95 -10.49 8.22
C SER A 38 1.54 -10.36 9.69
N TYR A 39 2.51 -10.26 10.59
CA TYR A 39 2.31 -10.11 12.04
C TYR A 39 2.08 -8.65 12.47
N GLY A 40 2.06 -7.70 11.54
CA GLY A 40 1.90 -6.28 11.84
C GLY A 40 3.19 -5.57 12.29
N SER A 41 4.36 -6.23 12.19
CA SER A 41 5.64 -5.57 12.47
C SER A 41 6.02 -4.63 11.33
N GLU A 42 6.51 -3.44 11.65
CA GLU A 42 6.94 -2.46 10.66
C GLU A 42 8.13 -2.97 9.83
N ILE A 43 7.99 -2.86 8.51
CA ILE A 43 9.06 -3.05 7.53
C ILE A 43 9.68 -1.68 7.21
N ASP A 44 8.83 -0.70 6.89
CA ASP A 44 9.22 0.69 6.60
C ASP A 44 7.99 1.59 6.74
N SER A 45 8.20 2.85 7.10
CA SER A 45 7.14 3.86 7.18
C SER A 45 7.61 5.23 6.70
N ALA A 46 6.69 5.99 6.11
CA ALA A 46 6.98 7.33 5.59
C ALA A 46 5.74 8.22 5.62
N PRO A 47 5.89 9.55 5.82
CA PRO A 47 4.79 10.48 5.62
C PRO A 47 4.31 10.40 4.16
N VAL A 48 3.00 10.37 3.93
CA VAL A 48 2.39 10.18 2.60
C VAL A 48 2.82 11.25 1.60
N GLN A 49 3.21 12.43 2.08
CA GLN A 49 3.77 13.52 1.27
C GLN A 49 5.12 13.15 0.63
N ALA A 50 5.92 12.33 1.32
CA ALA A 50 7.20 11.81 0.83
C ALA A 50 7.04 10.47 0.10
N VAL A 51 5.82 9.94 0.00
CA VAL A 51 5.52 8.68 -0.68
C VAL A 51 5.15 8.94 -2.13
N ARG A 52 5.84 8.26 -3.04
CA ARG A 52 5.45 8.24 -4.46
C ARG A 52 4.77 6.92 -4.80
N ALA A 53 3.45 6.95 -4.96
CA ALA A 53 2.68 5.79 -5.40
C ALA A 53 2.43 5.86 -6.92
N SER A 54 2.73 4.77 -7.63
CA SER A 54 2.51 4.68 -9.08
C SER A 54 2.09 3.28 -9.52
N LYS A 55 1.36 3.20 -10.64
CA LYS A 55 1.00 1.92 -11.26
C LYS A 55 2.04 1.56 -12.31
N PRO A 56 2.62 0.34 -12.28
CA PRO A 56 3.47 -0.11 -13.38
C PRO A 56 2.66 -0.31 -14.65
N TRP A 57 3.11 0.30 -15.76
CA TRP A 57 2.50 0.18 -17.10
C TRP A 57 2.35 -1.26 -17.62
N PHE A 58 3.21 -2.19 -17.22
CA PHE A 58 3.21 -3.60 -17.63
C PHE A 58 2.56 -4.58 -16.64
N ALA A 59 2.00 -4.10 -15.53
CA ALA A 59 1.51 -4.98 -14.48
C ALA A 59 -0.03 -5.07 -14.44
N SER A 60 -0.53 -6.27 -14.15
CA SER A 60 -1.94 -6.57 -13.88
C SER A 60 -2.53 -5.58 -12.87
N GLY A 61 -3.84 -5.35 -12.92
CA GLY A 61 -4.54 -4.33 -12.13
C GLY A 61 -4.25 -4.32 -10.62
N ALA A 62 -3.78 -5.44 -10.06
CA ALA A 62 -3.42 -5.65 -8.66
C ALA A 62 -2.04 -5.09 -8.21
N ARG A 63 -1.16 -4.64 -9.11
CA ARG A 63 0.21 -4.24 -8.74
C ARG A 63 0.39 -2.72 -8.63
N ALA A 64 1.08 -2.28 -7.58
CA ALA A 64 1.50 -0.91 -7.33
C ALA A 64 3.00 -0.83 -7.00
N LEU A 65 3.61 0.33 -7.26
CA LEU A 65 4.93 0.70 -6.77
C LEU A 65 4.77 1.82 -5.73
N ALA A 66 5.54 1.72 -4.66
CA ALA A 66 5.61 2.74 -3.62
C ALA A 66 7.09 3.07 -3.36
N ASP A 67 7.49 4.30 -3.65
CA ASP A 67 8.79 4.82 -3.23
C ASP A 67 8.61 5.48 -1.84
N LEU A 68 9.24 4.90 -0.82
CA LEU A 68 9.23 5.38 0.57
C LEU A 68 10.66 5.77 0.96
N ASN A 69 10.90 7.02 1.36
CA ASN A 69 12.23 7.49 1.80
C ASN A 69 13.34 7.15 0.79
N GLY A 70 13.06 7.25 -0.51
CA GLY A 70 13.99 6.91 -1.60
C GLY A 70 14.18 5.41 -1.86
N LYS A 71 13.46 4.53 -1.15
CA LYS A 71 13.46 3.07 -1.37
C LYS A 71 12.22 2.66 -2.14
N ARG A 72 12.42 1.97 -3.27
CA ARG A 72 11.32 1.45 -4.09
C ARG A 72 10.83 0.10 -3.60
N TYR A 73 9.54 0.03 -3.30
CA TYR A 73 8.82 -1.18 -2.96
C TYR A 73 7.83 -1.54 -4.06
N SER A 74 7.70 -2.83 -4.33
CA SER A 74 6.65 -3.38 -5.19
C SER A 74 5.59 -4.03 -4.32
N LEU A 75 4.35 -3.61 -4.50
CA LEU A 75 3.19 -4.08 -3.77
C LEU A 75 2.29 -4.83 -4.76
N THR A 76 2.01 -6.10 -4.48
CA THR A 76 0.91 -6.81 -5.15
C THR A 76 -0.22 -6.91 -4.15
N LEU A 77 -1.24 -6.09 -4.38
CA LEU A 77 -2.44 -6.02 -3.57
C LEU A 77 -3.42 -7.02 -4.18
N GLY A 78 -3.65 -8.15 -3.50
CA GLY A 78 -4.54 -9.20 -3.98
C GLY A 78 -5.99 -8.70 -4.15
N GLU A 79 -6.77 -9.46 -4.92
CA GLU A 79 -8.23 -9.28 -5.01
C GLU A 79 -8.96 -9.74 -3.71
N HIS A 80 -8.24 -10.42 -2.81
CA HIS A 80 -8.60 -10.61 -1.40
C HIS A 80 -8.07 -9.39 -0.63
N ASP A 81 -8.85 -8.48 -0.06
CA ASP A 81 -10.08 -8.67 0.71
C ASP A 81 -10.97 -7.41 0.61
N PRO A 82 -12.21 -7.53 0.14
CA PRO A 82 -13.36 -7.08 0.90
C PRO A 82 -14.04 -8.31 1.49
N ALA A 83 -14.78 -8.13 2.58
CA ALA A 83 -15.73 -9.13 3.08
C ALA A 83 -16.50 -9.77 1.90
N PRO A 84 -16.86 -11.07 1.97
CA PRO A 84 -17.45 -11.79 0.85
C PRO A 84 -18.71 -11.05 0.36
N GLY A 85 -18.65 -10.40 -0.81
CA GLY A 85 -19.82 -9.76 -1.40
C GLY A 85 -19.62 -8.60 -2.38
N GLU A 86 -18.48 -7.90 -2.43
CA GLU A 86 -18.38 -6.68 -3.26
C GLU A 86 -17.15 -6.66 -4.19
N PRO A 87 -17.33 -6.67 -5.53
CA PRO A 87 -16.24 -6.47 -6.47
C PRO A 87 -15.80 -5.00 -6.45
N GLY A 88 -14.91 -4.66 -5.52
CA GLY A 88 -14.29 -3.34 -5.44
C GLY A 88 -13.30 -3.09 -6.60
N PRO A 89 -13.09 -1.84 -7.03
CA PRO A 89 -12.03 -1.50 -7.98
C PRO A 89 -10.66 -2.03 -7.52
N PRO A 90 -9.75 -2.34 -8.46
CA PRO A 90 -8.50 -3.03 -8.16
C PRO A 90 -7.75 -2.32 -7.03
N ALA A 91 -7.34 -3.10 -6.01
CA ALA A 91 -6.77 -2.61 -4.77
C ALA A 91 -5.58 -1.65 -4.97
N ALA A 92 -4.82 -1.80 -6.07
CA ALA A 92 -3.75 -0.86 -6.45
C ALA A 92 -4.24 0.56 -6.78
N ARG A 93 -5.38 0.70 -7.45
CA ARG A 93 -5.93 2.03 -7.78
C ARG A 93 -6.44 2.71 -6.52
N ARG A 94 -7.15 1.97 -5.67
CA ARG A 94 -7.60 2.45 -4.34
C ARG A 94 -6.41 2.90 -3.49
N PHE A 95 -5.32 2.14 -3.48
CA PHE A 95 -4.09 2.51 -2.78
C PHE A 95 -3.51 3.84 -3.29
N ILE A 96 -3.34 3.99 -4.62
CA ILE A 96 -2.78 5.23 -5.21
C ILE A 96 -3.69 6.43 -4.90
N GLU A 97 -5.00 6.25 -5.00
CA GLU A 97 -5.98 7.29 -4.67
C GLU A 97 -5.98 7.65 -3.18
N ALA A 98 -5.81 6.67 -2.29
CA ALA A 98 -5.68 6.89 -0.85
C ALA A 98 -4.42 7.70 -0.52
N VAL A 99 -3.26 7.34 -1.09
CA VAL A 99 -2.01 8.13 -0.94
C VAL A 99 -2.21 9.55 -1.44
N ARG A 100 -2.85 9.73 -2.61
CA ARG A 100 -3.15 11.07 -3.16
C ARG A 100 -4.10 11.88 -2.28
N ARG A 101 -5.14 11.27 -1.70
CA ARG A 101 -6.07 11.96 -0.80
C ARG A 101 -5.40 12.35 0.51
N ALA A 102 -4.65 11.42 1.12
CA ALA A 102 -3.93 11.68 2.36
C ALA A 102 -2.89 12.80 2.17
N ALA A 103 -2.14 12.79 1.07
CA ALA A 103 -1.17 13.84 0.75
C ALA A 103 -1.78 15.24 0.52
N ARG A 104 -3.07 15.33 0.15
CA ARG A 104 -3.78 16.63 0.03
C ARG A 104 -4.32 17.15 1.35
N ARG A 105 -4.50 16.27 2.34
CA ARG A 105 -5.12 16.61 3.63
C ARG A 105 -4.12 17.13 4.65
N ASP A 106 -2.86 16.75 4.48
CA ASP A 106 -1.75 17.03 5.41
C ASP A 106 -0.88 18.23 4.96
N GLY A 107 -1.26 18.91 3.86
CA GLY A 107 -0.55 20.05 3.28
C GLY A 107 -1.27 21.39 3.46
#